data_AF-A0A661ZBX7-F1
#
_entry.id   AF-A0A661ZBX7-F1
#
_cell.length_a   1.000
_cell.length_b   1.000
_cell.length_c   1.000
_cell.angle_alpha   90.00
_cell.angle_beta   90.00
_cell.angle_gamma   90.00
#
_symmetry.space_group_name_H-M   'P 1'
#
loop_
_entity.id
_entity.type
_entity.pdbx_description
1 polymer ?
#
loop_
_entity_poly.entity_id
_entity_poly.type
_entity_poly.pdbx_seq_one_letter_code
_entity_poly.pdbx_strand_id
1 'polypeptide(L)'
;MVLNYIWIGFFIVAFISAIIKFFFLGDVGVFNDIINSTFDMAETGFKLSLGLTGVMTLWLGLMKVGEEGGIVKILSRIVGPFFNKLFPDIPKNHPVVGSIMMNLSANMLGLDNAATPLGLKAMTQLQEINTKKDTASNSMIMFLVLNTSGLTIIPISVMVYRAQL
;
A
#
# COMPACT_ATOMS: atom_id res chain seq x y z
N MET A 1 6.60 15.48 -12.82
CA MET A 1 5.77 14.46 -12.12
C MET A 1 4.32 14.65 -12.53
N VAL A 2 3.74 13.69 -13.27
CA VAL A 2 2.32 13.70 -13.69
C VAL A 2 1.37 13.90 -12.49
N LEU A 3 1.76 13.41 -11.31
CA LEU A 3 1.01 13.55 -10.07
C LEU A 3 0.77 15.01 -9.64
N ASN A 4 1.73 15.90 -9.85
CA ASN A 4 1.56 17.32 -9.50
C ASN A 4 0.48 17.98 -10.37
N TYR A 5 0.43 17.62 -11.65
CA TYR A 5 -0.60 18.12 -12.55
C TYR A 5 -2.00 17.60 -12.16
N ILE A 6 -2.10 16.34 -11.74
CA ILE A 6 -3.36 15.76 -11.25
C ILE A 6 -3.83 16.48 -9.99
N TRP A 7 -2.93 16.72 -9.03
CA TRP A 7 -3.26 17.44 -7.79
C TRP A 7 -3.72 18.86 -8.04
N ILE A 8 -2.98 19.62 -8.86
CA ILE A 8 -3.38 20.97 -9.25
C ILE A 8 -4.74 20.93 -9.96
N GLY A 9 -4.98 19.92 -10.80
CA GLY A 9 -6.26 19.68 -11.44
C GLY A 9 -7.40 19.52 -10.42
N PHE A 10 -7.23 18.71 -9.37
CA PHE A 10 -8.25 18.55 -8.33
C PHE A 10 -8.57 19.85 -7.60
N PHE A 11 -7.55 20.65 -7.24
CA PHE A 11 -7.77 21.95 -6.60
C PHE A 11 -8.50 22.94 -7.51
N ILE A 12 -8.14 22.99 -8.79
CA ILE A 12 -8.80 23.87 -9.77
C ILE A 12 -10.26 23.45 -9.96
N VAL A 13 -10.54 22.15 -10.13
CA VAL A 13 -11.91 21.64 -10.28
C VAL A 13 -12.74 21.93 -9.04
N ALA A 14 -12.18 21.71 -7.84
CA ALA A 14 -12.85 22.04 -6.58
C ALA A 14 -13.18 23.54 -6.50
N PHE A 15 -12.22 24.40 -6.83
CA PHE A 15 -12.41 25.85 -6.82
C PHE A 15 -13.46 26.33 -7.82
N ILE A 16 -13.43 25.83 -9.07
CA ILE A 16 -14.44 26.14 -10.08
C ILE A 16 -15.83 25.68 -9.60
N SER A 17 -15.92 24.48 -9.01
CA SER A 17 -17.19 23.96 -8.48
C SER A 17 -17.74 24.83 -7.33
N ALA A 18 -16.86 25.37 -6.48
CA ALA A 18 -17.22 26.28 -5.41
C ALA A 18 -17.77 27.61 -5.96
N ILE A 19 -17.11 28.18 -6.97
CA ILE A 19 -17.58 29.40 -7.64
C ILE A 19 -18.95 29.18 -8.30
N ILE A 20 -19.15 28.05 -8.99
CA ILE A 20 -20.44 27.74 -9.60
C ILE A 20 -21.53 27.63 -8.54
N LYS A 21 -21.27 26.91 -7.44
CA LYS A 21 -22.23 26.81 -6.32
C LYS A 21 -22.53 28.15 -5.67
N PHE A 22 -21.52 29.00 -5.51
CA PHE A 22 -21.70 30.33 -4.94
C PHE A 22 -22.54 31.25 -5.83
N PHE A 23 -22.23 31.33 -7.13
CA PHE A 23 -22.91 32.25 -8.05
C PHE A 23 -24.24 31.73 -8.61
N PHE A 24 -24.36 30.43 -8.91
CA PHE A 24 -25.56 29.86 -9.55
C PHE A 24 -26.54 29.23 -8.57
N LEU A 25 -26.08 28.72 -7.42
CA LEU A 25 -26.95 28.14 -6.38
C LEU A 25 -27.15 29.07 -5.17
N GLY A 26 -26.44 30.20 -5.09
CA GLY A 26 -26.54 31.14 -3.97
C GLY A 26 -26.00 30.58 -2.64
N ASP A 27 -25.21 29.51 -2.71
CA ASP A 27 -24.71 28.80 -1.53
C ASP A 27 -23.49 29.53 -0.95
N VAL A 28 -23.78 30.46 -0.03
CA VAL A 28 -22.77 31.25 0.71
C VAL A 28 -21.98 30.37 1.69
N GLY A 29 -22.48 29.18 2.03
CA GLY A 29 -21.87 28.24 2.95
C GLY A 29 -20.75 27.41 2.33
N VAL A 30 -20.70 27.32 1.00
CA VAL A 30 -19.79 26.40 0.30
C VAL A 30 -18.31 26.58 0.65
N PHE A 31 -17.87 27.81 0.93
CA PHE A 31 -16.49 28.08 1.32
C PHE A 31 -16.19 27.63 2.75
N ASN A 32 -17.15 27.77 3.68
CA ASN A 32 -17.02 27.25 5.04
C ASN A 32 -17.00 25.71 5.02
N ASP A 33 -17.85 25.08 4.21
CA ASP A 33 -17.90 23.63 4.08
C ASP A 33 -16.60 23.05 3.54
N ILE A 34 -15.96 23.72 2.56
CA ILE A 34 -14.64 23.31 2.04
C ILE A 34 -13.57 23.40 3.14
N ILE A 35 -13.56 24.47 3.92
CA ILE A 35 -12.60 24.63 5.03
C ILE A 35 -12.85 23.56 6.10
N ASN A 36 -14.09 23.37 6.53
CA ASN A 36 -14.45 22.36 7.52
C ASN A 36 -14.11 20.95 7.04
N SER A 37 -14.45 20.61 5.79
CA SER A 37 -14.08 19.33 5.18
C SER A 37 -12.56 19.11 5.14
N THR A 38 -11.78 20.17 4.95
CA THR A 38 -10.32 20.09 4.97
C THR A 38 -9.81 19.74 6.38
N PHE A 39 -10.38 20.35 7.42
CA PHE A 39 -10.06 20.02 8.81
C PHE A 39 -10.51 18.61 9.21
N ASP A 40 -11.71 18.21 8.82
CA ASP A 40 -12.25 16.86 9.10
C ASP A 40 -11.38 15.77 8.42
N MET A 41 -10.94 16.02 7.18
CA MET A 41 -10.03 15.11 6.47
C MET A 41 -8.64 15.09 7.10
N ALA A 42 -8.15 16.22 7.64
CA ALA A 42 -6.90 16.26 8.38
C ALA A 42 -6.98 15.44 9.67
N GLU A 43 -8.07 15.58 10.44
CA GLU A 43 -8.30 14.78 11.66
C GLU A 43 -8.42 13.29 11.33
N THR A 44 -9.17 12.95 10.30
CA THR A 44 -9.32 11.58 9.80
C THR A 44 -7.97 10.98 9.43
N GLY A 45 -7.17 11.72 8.65
CA GLY A 45 -5.81 11.32 8.25
C GLY A 45 -4.89 11.09 9.46
N PHE A 46 -4.97 11.95 10.48
CA PHE A 46 -4.20 11.80 11.71
C PHE A 46 -4.61 10.56 12.52
N LYS A 47 -5.92 10.33 12.70
CA LYS A 47 -6.47 9.14 13.38
C LYS A 47 -6.04 7.85 12.67
N LEU A 48 -6.12 7.81 11.34
CA LEU A 48 -5.64 6.70 10.52
C LEU A 48 -4.13 6.50 10.71
N SER A 49 -3.34 7.56 10.64
CA SER A 49 -1.89 7.49 10.78
C SER A 49 -1.47 6.92 12.15
N LEU A 50 -2.14 7.33 13.23
CA LEU A 50 -1.90 6.79 14.57
C LEU A 50 -2.23 5.29 14.65
N GLY A 51 -3.40 4.87 14.16
CA GLY A 51 -3.80 3.46 14.16
C GLY A 51 -2.86 2.59 13.34
N LEU A 52 -2.50 3.06 12.14
CA LEU A 52 -1.55 2.38 11.27
C LEU A 52 -0.16 2.30 11.90
N THR A 53 0.33 3.35 12.57
CA THR A 53 1.66 3.35 13.20
C THR A 53 1.82 2.21 14.22
N GLY A 54 0.83 1.99 15.09
CA GLY A 54 0.89 0.91 16.08
C GLY A 54 0.93 -0.48 15.43
N VAL A 55 0.03 -0.72 14.48
CA VAL A 55 -0.06 -1.99 13.75
C VAL A 55 1.19 -2.24 12.92
N MET A 56 1.69 -1.23 12.20
CA MET A 56 2.90 -1.32 11.39
C MET A 56 4.13 -1.59 12.23
N THR A 57 4.28 -0.93 13.38
CA THR A 57 5.42 -1.14 14.28
C THR A 57 5.46 -2.58 14.79
N LEU A 58 4.31 -3.15 15.14
CA LEU A 58 4.19 -4.55 15.55
C LEU A 58 4.61 -5.51 14.41
N TRP A 59 4.03 -5.35 13.23
CA TRP A 59 4.28 -6.27 12.11
C TRP A 59 5.69 -6.14 11.54
N LEU A 60 6.20 -4.92 11.38
CA LEU A 60 7.58 -4.68 10.94
C LEU A 60 8.59 -5.16 12.00
N GLY A 61 8.27 -5.02 13.28
CA GLY A 61 9.07 -5.58 14.38
C GLY A 61 9.12 -7.10 14.33
N LEU A 62 7.96 -7.76 14.22
CA LEU A 62 7.87 -9.21 14.08
C LEU A 62 8.59 -9.71 12.82
N MET A 63 8.48 -8.98 11.70
CA MET A 63 9.22 -9.24 10.46
C MET A 63 10.72 -9.21 10.72
N LYS A 64 11.22 -8.19 11.40
CA LYS A 64 12.64 -8.05 11.68
C LYS A 64 13.16 -9.19 12.55
N VAL A 65 12.38 -9.62 13.55
CA VAL A 65 12.68 -10.83 14.34
C VAL A 65 12.67 -12.09 13.47
N GLY A 66 11.72 -12.25 12.54
CA GLY A 66 11.67 -13.39 11.62
C GLY A 66 12.80 -13.41 10.57
N GLU A 67 13.24 -12.23 10.11
CA GLU A 67 14.41 -12.04 9.24
C GLU A 67 15.69 -12.42 9.97
N GLU A 68 15.92 -11.87 11.16
CA GLU A 68 17.10 -12.14 12.00
C GLU A 68 17.12 -13.59 12.52
N GLY A 69 15.95 -14.15 12.85
CA GLY A 69 15.78 -15.54 13.26
C GLY A 69 15.87 -16.56 12.12
N GLY A 70 16.05 -16.12 10.87
CA GLY A 70 16.28 -17.00 9.72
C GLY A 70 15.04 -17.75 9.19
N ILE A 71 13.86 -17.57 9.79
CA ILE A 71 12.59 -18.18 9.35
C ILE A 71 12.27 -17.74 7.92
N VAL A 72 12.47 -16.45 7.61
CA VAL A 72 12.26 -15.90 6.27
C VAL A 72 13.18 -16.57 5.23
N LYS A 73 14.41 -16.94 5.63
CA LYS A 73 15.37 -17.64 4.77
C LYS A 73 15.00 -19.10 4.52
N ILE A 74 14.35 -19.75 5.49
CA ILE A 74 13.84 -21.13 5.34
C ILE A 74 12.62 -21.13 4.42
N LEU A 75 11.65 -20.24 4.65
CA LEU A 75 10.47 -20.08 3.80
C LEU A 75 10.86 -19.73 2.36
N SER A 76 11.81 -18.79 2.17
CA SER A 76 12.28 -18.42 0.84
C SER A 76 12.96 -19.58 0.10
N ARG A 77 13.60 -20.51 0.83
CA ARG A 77 14.20 -21.71 0.22
C ARG A 77 13.16 -22.75 -0.19
N ILE A 78 12.08 -22.90 0.58
CA ILE A 78 10.97 -23.82 0.28
C ILE A 78 10.18 -23.31 -0.94
N VAL A 79 9.89 -22.01 -0.98
CA VAL A 79 9.10 -21.39 -2.06
C VAL A 79 9.99 -20.97 -3.26
N GLY A 80 11.30 -20.99 -3.08
CA GLY A 80 12.32 -20.61 -4.06
C GLY A 80 12.14 -21.15 -5.49
N PRO A 81 11.82 -22.44 -5.74
CA PRO A 81 11.64 -22.93 -7.11
C PRO A 81 10.45 -22.29 -7.83
N PHE A 82 9.35 -22.03 -7.13
CA PHE A 82 8.21 -21.31 -7.69
C PHE A 82 8.55 -19.82 -7.88
N PHE A 83 9.19 -19.22 -6.88
CA PHE A 83 9.50 -17.80 -6.89
C PHE A 83 10.54 -17.40 -7.94
N ASN A 84 11.57 -18.22 -8.16
CA ASN A 84 12.56 -18.00 -9.22
C ASN A 84 11.95 -18.07 -10.63
N LYS A 85 10.83 -18.80 -10.79
CA LYS A 85 10.10 -18.86 -12.07
C LYS A 85 9.24 -17.61 -12.28
N LEU A 86 8.69 -17.07 -11.20
CA LEU A 86 7.83 -15.88 -11.21
C LEU A 86 8.62 -14.56 -11.26
N PHE A 87 9.80 -14.54 -10.62
CA PHE A 87 10.70 -13.40 -10.53
C PHE A 87 12.11 -13.77 -11.01
N PRO A 88 12.31 -14.00 -12.32
CA PRO A 88 13.59 -14.43 -12.88
C PRO A 88 14.70 -13.39 -12.74
N ASP A 89 14.34 -12.10 -12.68
CA ASP A 89 15.28 -10.98 -12.64
C ASP A 89 15.81 -10.67 -11.22
N ILE A 90 15.35 -11.38 -10.18
CA ILE A 90 15.78 -11.15 -8.80
C ILE A 90 16.99 -12.04 -8.46
N PRO A 91 18.11 -11.49 -7.94
CA PRO A 91 19.26 -12.28 -7.53
C PRO A 91 18.90 -13.32 -6.46
N LYS A 92 19.47 -14.53 -6.57
CA LYS A 92 19.28 -15.59 -5.58
C LYS A 92 19.75 -15.12 -4.20
N ASN A 93 18.95 -15.39 -3.16
CA ASN A 93 19.17 -14.93 -1.77
C ASN A 93 19.07 -13.41 -1.52
N HIS A 94 18.50 -12.62 -2.44
CA HIS A 94 18.25 -11.20 -2.17
C HIS A 94 17.12 -11.01 -1.12
N PRO A 95 17.25 -10.08 -0.14
CA PRO A 95 16.24 -9.87 0.91
C PRO A 95 14.85 -9.48 0.39
N VAL A 96 14.78 -8.94 -0.83
CA VAL A 96 13.50 -8.56 -1.48
C VAL A 96 12.52 -9.74 -1.60
N VAL A 97 13.03 -10.97 -1.72
CA VAL A 97 12.20 -12.18 -1.75
C VAL A 97 11.39 -12.33 -0.47
N GLY A 98 12.00 -12.02 0.69
CA GLY A 98 11.32 -12.06 1.98
C GLY A 98 10.20 -11.02 2.09
N SER A 99 10.48 -9.78 1.66
CA SER A 99 9.48 -8.70 1.67
C SER A 99 8.28 -8.99 0.76
N ILE A 100 8.51 -9.50 -0.45
CA ILE A 100 7.41 -9.89 -1.36
C ILE A 100 6.61 -11.06 -0.77
N MET A 101 7.29 -12.08 -0.24
CA MET A 101 6.62 -13.23 0.39
C MET A 101 5.73 -12.83 1.55
N MET A 102 6.21 -11.94 2.41
CA MET A 102 5.41 -11.47 3.54
C MET A 102 4.26 -10.57 3.10
N ASN A 103 4.45 -9.69 2.12
CA ASN A 103 3.35 -8.90 1.56
C ASN A 103 2.26 -9.81 0.96
N LEU A 104 2.65 -10.82 0.17
CA LEU A 104 1.70 -11.77 -0.42
C LEU A 104 0.99 -12.58 0.68
N SER A 105 1.73 -13.03 1.70
CA SER A 105 1.17 -13.78 2.83
C SER A 105 0.18 -12.91 3.64
N ALA A 106 0.50 -11.63 3.87
CA ALA A 106 -0.38 -10.70 4.55
C ALA A 106 -1.68 -10.49 3.75
N ASN A 107 -1.60 -10.28 2.43
CA ASN A 107 -2.78 -10.21 1.54
C ASN A 107 -3.59 -11.51 1.55
N MET A 108 -2.93 -12.67 1.50
CA MET A 108 -3.60 -13.98 1.50
C MET A 108 -4.36 -14.26 2.80
N LEU A 109 -3.90 -13.70 3.92
CA LEU A 109 -4.53 -13.79 5.24
C LEU A 109 -5.54 -12.66 5.51
N GLY A 110 -5.75 -11.73 4.56
CA GLY A 110 -6.63 -10.57 4.72
C GLY A 110 -6.10 -9.50 5.69
N LEU A 111 -4.78 -9.47 5.92
CA LEU A 111 -4.10 -8.46 6.75
C LEU A 111 -3.67 -7.26 5.90
N ASP A 112 -4.61 -6.66 5.17
CA ASP A 112 -4.33 -5.68 4.09
C ASP A 112 -3.61 -4.41 4.59
N ASN A 113 -3.91 -4.00 5.83
CA ASN A 113 -3.24 -2.89 6.51
C ASN A 113 -1.74 -3.15 6.77
N ALA A 114 -1.35 -4.42 6.96
CA ALA A 114 0.05 -4.82 7.08
C ALA A 114 0.69 -5.08 5.70
N ALA A 115 -0.09 -5.48 4.70
CA ALA A 115 0.40 -5.76 3.36
C ALA A 115 0.96 -4.50 2.68
N THR A 116 0.29 -3.36 2.80
CA THR A 116 0.69 -2.09 2.15
C THR A 116 2.13 -1.63 2.49
N PRO A 117 2.54 -1.49 3.76
CA PRO A 117 3.91 -1.09 4.11
C PRO A 117 4.96 -2.13 3.71
N LEU A 118 4.63 -3.42 3.81
CA LEU A 118 5.48 -4.50 3.32
C LEU A 118 5.66 -4.43 1.81
N GLY A 119 4.61 -4.06 1.08
CA GLY A 119 4.63 -3.87 -0.36
C GLY A 119 5.47 -2.65 -0.77
N LEU A 120 5.39 -1.54 -0.02
CA LEU A 120 6.26 -0.39 -0.22
C LEU A 120 7.74 -0.75 0.04
N LYS A 121 8.04 -1.48 1.13
CA LYS A 121 9.41 -1.98 1.39
C LYS A 121 9.90 -2.86 0.24
N ALA A 122 9.06 -3.77 -0.25
CA ALA A 122 9.37 -4.62 -1.40
C ALA A 122 9.62 -3.80 -2.68
N MET A 123 8.78 -2.82 -2.98
CA MET A 123 8.95 -1.93 -4.14
C MET A 123 10.24 -1.12 -4.08
N THR A 124 10.59 -0.57 -2.92
CA THR A 124 11.86 0.15 -2.73
C THR A 124 13.05 -0.77 -2.96
N GLN A 125 13.04 -1.98 -2.42
CA GLN A 125 14.10 -2.97 -2.63
C GLN A 125 14.17 -3.46 -4.09
N LEU A 126 13.03 -3.60 -4.78
CA LEU A 126 12.99 -3.87 -6.21
C LEU A 126 13.56 -2.69 -7.02
N GLN A 127 13.37 -1.45 -6.54
CA GLN A 127 13.89 -0.26 -7.18
C GLN A 127 15.41 -0.15 -7.01
N GLU A 128 15.99 -0.61 -5.91
CA GLU A 128 17.44 -0.66 -5.71
C GLU A 128 18.13 -1.52 -6.78
N ILE A 129 17.59 -2.71 -7.06
CA ILE A 129 18.12 -3.64 -8.07
C ILE A 129 17.76 -3.25 -9.51
N ASN A 130 16.83 -2.31 -9.70
CA ASN A 130 16.41 -1.87 -11.02
C ASN A 130 17.52 -1.07 -11.74
N THR A 131 17.90 -1.51 -12.94
CA THR A 131 18.92 -0.84 -13.77
C THR A 131 18.40 0.44 -14.42
N LYS A 132 17.08 0.57 -14.64
CA LYS A 132 16.44 1.75 -15.23
C LYS A 132 15.48 2.40 -14.24
N LYS A 133 15.97 3.36 -13.45
CA LYS A 133 15.18 3.96 -12.36
C LYS A 133 13.87 4.63 -12.82
N ASP A 134 13.81 5.14 -14.04
CA ASP A 134 12.63 5.79 -14.61
C ASP A 134 11.61 4.81 -15.24
N THR A 135 11.85 3.49 -15.19
CA THR A 135 10.98 2.49 -15.79
C THR A 135 10.77 1.33 -14.84
N ALA A 136 9.53 0.90 -14.64
CA ALA A 136 9.23 -0.27 -13.81
C ALA A 136 9.87 -1.53 -14.40
N SER A 137 10.53 -2.33 -13.56
CA SER A 137 11.09 -3.62 -13.97
C SER A 137 9.99 -4.68 -14.08
N ASN A 138 10.25 -5.78 -14.80
CA ASN A 138 9.30 -6.90 -14.90
C ASN A 138 8.92 -7.45 -13.52
N SER A 139 9.89 -7.51 -12.59
CA SER A 139 9.64 -7.91 -11.21
C SER A 139 8.69 -6.97 -10.47
N MET A 140 8.78 -5.65 -10.68
CA MET A 140 7.82 -4.71 -10.09
C MET A 140 6.42 -4.87 -10.67
N ILE A 141 6.32 -5.04 -11.99
CA ILE A 141 5.04 -5.24 -12.67
C ILE A 141 4.39 -6.54 -12.19
N MET A 142 5.16 -7.63 -12.14
CA MET A 142 4.68 -8.91 -11.64
C MET A 142 4.22 -8.82 -10.18
N PHE A 143 5.00 -8.15 -9.32
CA PHE A 143 4.62 -7.95 -7.93
C PHE A 143 3.30 -7.17 -7.78
N LEU A 144 3.11 -6.13 -8.61
CA LEU A 144 1.87 -5.38 -8.65
C LEU A 144 0.70 -6.25 -9.13
N VAL A 145 0.87 -7.00 -10.22
CA VAL A 145 -0.17 -7.91 -10.75
C VAL A 145 -0.61 -8.92 -9.71
N LEU A 146 0.31 -9.50 -8.94
CA LEU A 146 -0.02 -10.43 -7.85
C LEU A 146 -0.84 -9.75 -6.75
N ASN A 147 -0.46 -8.54 -6.34
CA ASN A 147 -1.23 -7.80 -5.33
C ASN A 147 -2.63 -7.42 -5.85
N THR A 148 -2.74 -7.02 -7.12
CA THR A 148 -4.01 -6.66 -7.75
C THR A 148 -4.91 -7.87 -8.00
N SER A 149 -4.35 -9.08 -8.14
CA SER A 149 -5.13 -10.30 -8.32
C SER A 149 -6.02 -10.68 -7.13
N GLY A 150 -5.82 -10.02 -5.96
CA GLY A 150 -6.73 -10.15 -4.82
C GLY A 150 -6.81 -11.58 -4.28
N LEU A 151 -5.70 -12.31 -4.31
CA LEU A 151 -5.66 -13.71 -3.87
C LEU A 151 -5.78 -13.78 -2.33
N THR A 152 -7.01 -13.74 -1.82
CA THR A 152 -7.31 -13.91 -0.39
C THR A 152 -7.76 -15.35 -0.13
N ILE A 153 -6.97 -16.12 0.64
CA ILE A 153 -7.32 -17.50 1.00
C ILE A 153 -8.20 -17.52 2.25
N ILE A 154 -7.85 -16.72 3.25
CA ILE A 154 -8.57 -16.66 4.52
C ILE A 154 -9.17 -15.26 4.67
N PRO A 155 -10.49 -15.09 4.51
CA PRO A 155 -11.13 -13.78 4.53
C PRO A 155 -11.37 -13.31 5.98
N ILE A 156 -10.30 -13.13 6.77
CA ILE A 156 -10.39 -12.77 8.19
C ILE A 156 -11.19 -11.47 8.38
N SER A 157 -10.93 -10.46 7.54
CA SER A 157 -11.65 -9.18 7.57
C SER A 157 -13.16 -9.35 7.39
N VAL A 158 -13.59 -10.27 6.51
CA VAL A 158 -15.01 -10.58 6.30
C VAL A 158 -15.60 -11.31 7.50
N MET A 159 -14.84 -12.25 8.09
CA MET A 159 -15.28 -12.97 9.29
C MET A 159 -15.45 -12.03 10.49
N VAL A 160 -14.50 -11.12 10.72
CA VAL A 160 -14.58 -10.12 11.79
C VAL A 160 -15.74 -9.16 11.56
N TYR A 161 -15.91 -8.67 10.32
CA TYR A 161 -17.04 -7.81 9.97
C TYR A 161 -18.38 -8.53 10.21
N ARG A 162 -18.49 -9.81 9.84
CA ARG A 162 -19.67 -10.66 10.09
C ARG A 162 -19.93 -10.92 11.58
N ALA A 163 -18.89 -10.98 12.41
CA ALA A 163 -19.02 -11.18 13.85
C ALA A 163 -19.41 -9.90 14.62
N GLN A 164 -19.24 -8.72 13.99
CA GLN A 164 -19.62 -7.41 14.53
C GLN A 164 -21.05 -7.00 14.13
N LEU A 165 -21.67 -7.71 13.19
CA LEU A 165 -23.10 -7.61 12.84
C LEU A 165 -23.94 -8.51 13.76
#